data_AF-A0A1B8QB69-F1
#
_entry.id   AF-A0A1B8QB69-F1
#
_cell.length_a   1.000
_cell.length_b   1.000
_cell.length_c   1.000
_cell.angle_alpha   90.00
_cell.angle_beta   90.00
_cell.angle_gamma   90.00
#
_symmetry.space_group_name_H-M   'P 1'
#
loop_
_entity.id
_entity.type
_entity.pdbx_description
1 polymer ?
#
loop_
_entity_poly.entity_id
_entity_poly.type
_entity_poly.pdbx_seq_one_letter_code
_entity_poly.pdbx_strand_id
1 'polypeptide(L)'
;MQKPQTITTFSHEHGYYELYQLHGQFFLTFCPKVSYLKQKYGKAAMLYLDDVTTDDIGFIQNPFYVIDKVIKALVVYVKLHDLSHFYFATSTARRNKIYVWLSQRIVKELPDYSVSHDDNYFYFHKC
;
A
#
# COMPACT_ATOMS: atom_id res chain seq x y z
N MET A 1 0.74 -14.78 -17.08
CA MET A 1 0.42 -13.99 -15.88
C MET A 1 1.73 -13.45 -15.30
N GLN A 2 1.89 -12.13 -15.25
CA GLN A 2 3.01 -11.54 -14.49
C GLN A 2 2.80 -11.86 -13.01
N LYS A 3 3.88 -12.26 -12.33
CA LYS A 3 3.85 -12.49 -10.88
C LYS A 3 3.96 -11.14 -10.16
N PRO A 4 3.33 -10.98 -8.99
CA PRO A 4 3.54 -9.79 -8.15
C PRO A 4 5.03 -9.62 -7.86
N GLN A 5 5.52 -8.39 -7.99
CA GLN A 5 6.89 -8.03 -7.63
C GLN A 5 6.88 -7.32 -6.28
N THR A 6 7.32 -8.02 -5.24
CA THR A 6 7.52 -7.43 -3.91
C THR A 6 8.62 -6.38 -4.00
N ILE A 7 8.29 -5.17 -3.58
CA ILE A 7 9.19 -4.02 -3.53
C ILE A 7 9.87 -3.99 -2.18
N THR A 8 9.09 -4.13 -1.11
CA THR A 8 9.61 -4.16 0.25
C THR A 8 8.59 -4.70 1.25
N THR A 9 9.10 -5.10 2.41
CA THR A 9 8.31 -5.53 3.57
C THR A 9 8.71 -4.74 4.81
N PHE A 10 7.73 -4.33 5.60
CA PHE A 10 7.96 -3.59 6.85
C PHE A 10 7.40 -4.38 8.03
N SER A 11 8.26 -4.75 8.99
CA SER A 11 7.82 -5.42 10.20
C SER A 11 6.90 -4.55 11.04
N HIS A 12 5.84 -5.17 11.58
CA HIS A 12 4.94 -4.57 12.55
C HIS A 12 4.82 -5.51 13.76
N GLU A 13 4.45 -4.99 14.92
CA GLU A 13 4.26 -5.82 16.12
C GLU A 13 3.29 -6.99 15.85
N HIS A 14 2.23 -6.73 15.09
CA HIS A 14 1.15 -7.68 14.81
C HIS A 14 1.27 -8.43 13.47
N GLY A 15 2.33 -8.20 12.69
CA GLY A 15 2.37 -8.61 11.29
C GLY A 15 3.54 -8.03 10.52
N TYR A 16 3.36 -7.88 9.23
CA TYR A 16 4.19 -7.03 8.38
C TYR A 16 3.32 -6.38 7.32
N TYR A 17 3.76 -5.23 6.82
CA TYR A 17 3.19 -4.64 5.61
C TYR A 17 4.02 -5.09 4.42
N GLU A 18 3.38 -5.39 3.31
CA GLU A 18 4.03 -5.67 2.04
C GLU A 18 3.60 -4.60 1.02
N LEU A 19 4.60 -3.98 0.39
CA LEU A 19 4.42 -3.14 -0.78
C LEU A 19 4.87 -3.95 -2.01
N TYR A 20 3.97 -4.15 -2.96
CA TYR A 20 4.28 -4.87 -4.20
C TYR A 20 3.63 -4.21 -5.41
N GLN A 21 4.14 -4.53 -6.59
CA GLN A 21 3.61 -4.08 -7.88
C GLN A 21 3.04 -5.25 -8.67
N LEU A 22 1.88 -5.04 -9.29
CA LEU A 22 1.28 -5.98 -10.24
C LEU A 22 0.59 -5.19 -11.36
N HIS A 23 0.97 -5.46 -12.62
CA HIS A 23 0.43 -4.78 -13.81
C HIS A 23 0.44 -3.23 -13.73
N GLY A 24 1.50 -2.64 -13.17
CA GLY A 24 1.62 -1.19 -13.00
C GLY A 24 0.91 -0.61 -11.76
N GLN A 25 0.08 -1.40 -11.09
CA GLN A 25 -0.57 -1.02 -9.84
C GLN A 25 0.32 -1.33 -8.64
N PHE A 26 0.40 -0.38 -7.70
CA PHE A 26 1.01 -0.59 -6.41
C PHE A 26 -0.05 -0.99 -5.37
N PHE A 27 0.27 -2.01 -4.59
CA PHE A 27 -0.56 -2.53 -3.51
C PHE A 27 0.18 -2.44 -2.19
N LEU A 28 -0.53 -1.97 -1.16
CA LEU A 28 -0.07 -2.02 0.22
C LEU A 28 -1.00 -2.94 0.99
N THR A 29 -0.48 -4.09 1.43
CA THR A 29 -1.27 -5.11 2.14
C THR A 29 -0.69 -5.33 3.54
N PHE A 30 -1.54 -5.41 4.56
CA PHE A 30 -1.12 -5.85 5.89
C PHE A 30 -1.27 -7.36 6.02
N CYS A 31 -0.17 -8.04 6.31
CA CYS A 31 -0.11 -9.48 6.54
C CYS A 31 0.01 -9.75 8.04
N PRO A 32 -1.11 -10.05 8.74
CA PRO A 32 -1.09 -10.27 10.19
C PRO A 32 -0.38 -11.58 10.55
N LYS A 33 0.28 -11.60 11.72
CA LYS A 33 0.82 -12.85 12.30
C LYS A 33 -0.32 -13.78 12.67
N VAL A 34 -0.17 -15.06 12.34
CA VAL A 34 -1.12 -16.12 12.73
C VAL A 34 -1.36 -16.13 14.25
N SER A 35 -0.31 -15.91 15.05
CA SER A 35 -0.41 -15.84 16.51
C SER A 35 -1.32 -14.71 16.99
N TYR A 36 -1.22 -13.55 16.35
CA TYR A 36 -2.06 -12.40 16.66
C TYR A 36 -3.52 -12.61 16.22
N LEU A 37 -3.75 -13.16 15.02
CA LEU A 37 -5.11 -13.54 14.59
C LEU A 37 -5.76 -14.55 15.54
N LYS A 38 -5.00 -15.57 15.99
CA LYS A 38 -5.47 -16.56 16.97
C LYS A 38 -5.81 -15.92 18.32
N GLN A 39 -5.02 -14.96 18.78
CA GLN A 39 -5.30 -14.23 20.02
C GLN A 39 -6.59 -13.41 19.91
N LYS A 40 -6.81 -12.72 18.78
CA LYS A 40 -7.94 -11.81 18.60
C LYS A 40 -9.25 -12.52 18.25
N TYR A 41 -9.19 -13.57 17.43
CA TYR A 41 -10.36 -14.22 16.84
C TYR A 41 -10.51 -15.71 17.17
N GLY A 42 -9.58 -16.30 17.93
CA GLY A 42 -9.66 -17.71 18.33
C GLY A 42 -9.71 -18.66 17.13
N LYS A 43 -10.68 -19.60 17.13
CA LYS A 43 -10.86 -20.57 16.04
C LYS A 43 -11.24 -19.93 14.70
N ALA A 44 -11.78 -18.71 14.70
CA ALA A 44 -12.14 -17.98 13.48
C ALA A 44 -10.92 -17.37 12.76
N ALA A 45 -9.73 -17.40 13.38
CA ALA A 45 -8.49 -16.85 12.80
C ALA A 45 -8.17 -17.38 11.40
N MET A 46 -8.56 -18.62 11.08
CA MET A 46 -8.32 -19.22 9.76
C MET A 46 -9.11 -18.52 8.65
N LEU A 47 -10.28 -17.93 8.95
CA LEU A 47 -11.10 -17.21 7.97
C LEU A 47 -10.48 -15.86 7.57
N TYR A 48 -9.56 -15.33 8.38
CA TYR A 48 -8.89 -14.05 8.15
C TYR A 48 -7.51 -14.20 7.49
N LEU A 49 -7.06 -15.44 7.24
CA LEU A 49 -5.82 -15.70 6.50
C LEU A 49 -6.02 -15.63 4.99
N ASP A 50 -7.23 -15.94 4.53
CA ASP A 50 -7.58 -16.00 3.10
C ASP A 50 -8.30 -14.73 2.60
N ASP A 51 -8.68 -13.82 3.51
CA ASP A 51 -9.44 -12.63 3.14
C ASP A 51 -8.52 -11.42 2.89
N VAL A 52 -8.36 -11.10 1.60
CA VAL A 52 -7.62 -9.92 1.08
C VAL A 52 -8.20 -8.60 1.62
N THR A 53 -9.38 -8.65 2.25
CA THR A 53 -10.12 -7.47 2.72
C THR A 53 -9.97 -7.18 4.21
N THR A 54 -9.10 -7.91 4.93
CA THR A 54 -8.92 -7.65 6.37
C THR A 54 -8.60 -6.16 6.57
N ASP A 55 -9.51 -5.43 7.19
CA ASP A 55 -9.54 -3.96 7.21
C ASP A 55 -8.22 -3.40 7.79
N ASP A 56 -7.25 -3.15 6.90
CA ASP A 56 -5.88 -2.75 7.26
C ASP A 56 -5.89 -1.55 8.21
N ILE A 57 -6.90 -0.68 8.09
CA ILE A 57 -7.06 0.54 8.88
C ILE A 57 -7.30 0.24 10.37
N GLY A 58 -7.93 -0.89 10.70
CA GLY A 58 -8.09 -1.34 12.08
C GLY A 58 -6.80 -1.89 12.71
N PHE A 59 -5.78 -2.20 11.91
CA PHE A 59 -4.47 -2.68 12.36
C PHE A 59 -3.35 -1.64 12.21
N ILE A 60 -3.62 -0.57 11.48
CA ILE A 60 -2.75 0.59 11.37
C ILE A 60 -2.84 1.38 12.69
N GLN A 61 -2.11 0.94 13.71
CA GLN A 61 -1.98 1.70 14.97
C GLN A 61 -1.21 3.03 14.77
N ASN A 62 -0.37 3.11 13.72
CA ASN A 62 0.33 4.34 13.34
C ASN A 62 0.33 4.56 11.80
N PRO A 63 -0.71 5.21 11.25
CA PRO A 63 -0.86 5.39 9.81
C PRO A 63 0.24 6.23 9.18
N PHE A 64 0.70 7.26 9.87
CA PHE A 64 1.69 8.17 9.34
C PHE A 64 3.06 7.51 9.21
N TYR A 65 3.46 6.67 10.18
CA TYR A 65 4.72 5.92 10.10
C TYR A 65 4.76 4.96 8.91
N VAL A 66 3.69 4.19 8.71
CA VAL A 66 3.61 3.23 7.58
C VAL A 66 3.61 3.98 6.26
N ILE A 67 2.87 5.08 6.15
CA ILE A 67 2.83 5.92 4.96
C ILE A 67 4.23 6.46 4.60
N ASP A 68 4.99 6.97 5.58
CA ASP A 68 6.33 7.50 5.32
C ASP A 68 7.29 6.44 4.80
N LYS A 69 7.20 5.22 5.33
CA LYS A 69 7.99 4.07 4.87
C LYS A 69 7.61 3.67 3.44
N VAL A 70 6.32 3.65 3.13
CA VAL A 70 5.79 3.34 1.80
C VAL A 70 6.24 4.37 0.76
N ILE A 71 6.12 5.68 1.07
CA ILE A 71 6.55 6.74 0.15
C ILE A 71 8.04 6.59 -0.17
N LYS A 72 8.90 6.42 0.86
CA LYS A 72 10.35 6.26 0.65
C LYS A 72 10.68 5.07 -0.24
N ALA A 73 10.09 3.90 0.03
CA ALA A 73 10.34 2.69 -0.75
C ALA A 73 9.83 2.83 -2.18
N LEU A 74 8.64 3.40 -2.37
CA LEU A 74 8.07 3.64 -3.69
C LEU A 74 8.93 4.60 -4.51
N VAL A 75 9.33 5.73 -3.95
CA VAL A 75 10.12 6.74 -4.66
C VAL A 75 11.44 6.16 -5.14
N VAL A 76 12.11 5.38 -4.28
CA VAL A 76 13.35 4.68 -4.66
C VAL A 76 13.09 3.71 -5.80
N TYR A 77 12.03 2.91 -5.71
CA TYR A 77 11.70 1.92 -6.73
C TYR A 77 11.35 2.57 -8.07
N VAL A 78 10.49 3.60 -8.08
CA VAL A 78 10.09 4.35 -9.28
C VAL A 78 11.32 4.95 -9.98
N LYS A 79 12.25 5.54 -9.22
CA LYS A 79 13.49 6.11 -9.78
C LYS A 79 14.44 5.03 -10.32
N LEU A 80 14.59 3.91 -9.60
CA LEU A 80 15.48 2.82 -9.99
C LEU A 80 15.01 2.12 -11.28
N HIS A 81 13.69 1.98 -11.45
CA HIS A 81 13.08 1.29 -12.58
C HIS A 81 12.57 2.22 -13.69
N ASP A 82 12.78 3.53 -13.54
CA ASP A 82 12.34 4.59 -14.45
C ASP A 82 10.88 4.43 -14.94
N LEU A 83 9.96 4.20 -14.00
CA LEU A 83 8.58 3.89 -14.33
C LEU A 83 7.86 5.10 -14.93
N SER A 84 7.60 5.10 -16.24
CA SER A 84 6.86 6.19 -16.90
C SER A 84 5.42 6.37 -16.39
N HIS A 85 4.81 5.30 -15.88
CA HIS A 85 3.47 5.29 -15.34
C HIS A 85 3.31 4.29 -14.19
N PHE A 86 2.53 4.68 -13.17
CA PHE A 86 2.06 3.78 -12.13
C PHE A 86 0.78 4.30 -11.48
N TYR A 87 0.06 3.45 -10.75
CA TYR A 87 -1.14 3.89 -10.06
C TYR A 87 -1.43 3.14 -8.76
N PHE A 88 -2.31 3.72 -7.96
CA PHE A 88 -2.92 3.10 -6.79
C PHE A 88 -4.43 3.04 -6.95
N ALA A 89 -5.05 2.04 -6.33
CA ALA A 89 -6.50 1.97 -6.16
C ALA A 89 -6.84 1.91 -4.68
N THR A 90 -7.90 2.60 -4.29
CA THR A 90 -8.45 2.56 -2.94
C THR A 90 -9.78 1.82 -2.94
N SER A 91 -10.08 1.10 -1.86
CA SER A 91 -11.30 0.29 -1.75
C SER A 91 -12.39 0.97 -0.92
N THR A 92 -12.11 2.10 -0.29
CA THR A 92 -13.06 2.80 0.59
C THR A 92 -12.92 4.31 0.50
N ALA A 93 -14.03 5.04 0.67
CA ALA A 93 -14.05 6.51 0.70
C ALA A 93 -13.12 7.10 1.78
N ARG A 94 -12.90 6.37 2.89
CA ARG A 94 -11.95 6.78 3.93
C ARG A 94 -10.50 6.69 3.44
N ARG A 95 -10.12 5.59 2.77
CA ARG A 95 -8.78 5.45 2.16
C ARG A 95 -8.57 6.51 1.09
N ASN A 96 -9.61 6.78 0.30
CA ASN A 96 -9.53 7.78 -0.76
C ASN A 96 -9.07 9.16 -0.24
N LYS A 97 -9.66 9.65 0.86
CA LYS A 97 -9.24 10.91 1.51
C LYS A 97 -7.77 10.91 1.96
N ILE A 98 -7.28 9.79 2.50
CA ILE A 98 -5.88 9.65 2.91
C ILE A 98 -4.96 9.64 1.69
N TYR A 99 -5.38 8.97 0.61
CA TYR A 99 -4.58 8.83 -0.61
C TYR A 99 -4.46 10.14 -1.39
N VAL A 100 -5.43 11.05 -1.32
CA VAL A 100 -5.28 12.42 -1.84
C VAL A 100 -4.08 13.13 -1.20
N TRP A 101 -3.94 13.04 0.12
CA TRP A 101 -2.80 13.62 0.82
C TRP A 101 -1.49 12.88 0.51
N LEU A 102 -1.54 11.55 0.44
CA LEU A 102 -0.41 10.70 0.11
C LEU A 102 0.14 11.00 -1.29
N SER A 103 -0.73 11.15 -2.28
CA SER A 103 -0.34 11.36 -3.67
C SER A 103 0.39 12.68 -3.87
N GLN A 104 -0.08 13.74 -3.19
CA GLN A 104 0.62 15.03 -3.16
C GLN A 104 2.03 14.92 -2.56
N ARG A 105 2.21 14.10 -1.52
CA ARG A 105 3.53 13.85 -0.94
C ARG A 105 4.44 13.06 -1.87
N ILE A 106 3.91 12.08 -2.59
CA ILE A 106 4.67 11.31 -3.58
C ILE A 106 5.19 12.24 -4.70
N VAL A 107 4.32 13.11 -5.25
CA VAL A 107 4.73 14.07 -6.29
C VAL A 107 5.79 15.05 -5.80
N LYS A 108 5.77 15.46 -4.53
CA LYS A 108 6.85 16.29 -3.96
C LYS A 108 8.23 15.61 -3.99
N GLU A 109 8.27 14.29 -3.90
CA GLU A 109 9.51 13.49 -3.94
C GLU A 109 9.88 13.03 -5.36
N LEU A 110 8.94 13.17 -6.30
CA LEU A 110 9.01 12.84 -7.72
C LEU A 110 8.62 14.07 -8.56
N PRO A 111 9.46 15.12 -8.61
CA PRO A 111 9.08 16.40 -9.23
C PRO A 111 8.79 16.30 -10.73
N ASP A 112 9.34 15.30 -11.40
CA ASP A 112 9.11 15.03 -12.83
C ASP A 112 7.80 14.24 -13.07
N TYR A 113 6.95 14.08 -12.05
CA TYR A 113 5.70 13.34 -12.16
C TYR A 113 4.51 14.26 -11.86
N SER A 114 3.43 14.06 -12.62
CA SER A 114 2.11 14.60 -12.31
C SER A 114 1.22 13.50 -11.73
N VAL A 115 0.18 13.91 -10.99
CA VAL A 115 -0.86 13.01 -10.50
C VAL A 115 -2.23 13.46 -11.01
N SER A 116 -3.00 12.49 -11.52
CA SER A 116 -4.43 12.63 -11.77
C SER A 116 -5.20 11.65 -10.89
N HIS A 117 -6.46 11.95 -10.62
CA HIS A 117 -7.30 11.15 -9.74
C HIS A 117 -8.68 11.00 -10.37
N ASP A 118 -9.17 9.75 -10.39
CA ASP A 118 -10.51 9.39 -10.87
C ASP A 118 -11.14 8.38 -9.91
N ASP A 119 -12.26 8.75 -9.32
CA ASP A 119 -12.98 8.02 -8.27
C ASP A 119 -12.11 7.52 -7.11
N ASN A 120 -11.57 6.31 -7.22
CA ASN A 120 -10.75 5.65 -6.21
C ASN A 120 -9.32 5.36 -6.70
N TYR A 121 -8.98 5.82 -7.91
CA TYR A 121 -7.73 5.55 -8.59
C TYR A 121 -6.85 6.80 -8.66
N PHE A 122 -5.58 6.64 -8.35
CA PHE A 122 -4.57 7.70 -8.36
C PHE A 122 -3.49 7.33 -9.36
N TYR A 123 -3.43 8.05 -10.47
CA TYR A 123 -2.53 7.77 -11.59
C TYR A 123 -1.36 8.76 -11.58
N PHE A 124 -0.15 8.23 -11.72
CA PHE A 124 1.08 8.99 -11.77
C PHE A 124 1.70 8.84 -13.15
N HIS A 125 2.13 9.95 -13.73
CA HIS A 125 2.71 10.00 -15.07
C HIS A 125 3.96 10.87 -15.03
N LYS A 126 5.05 10.34 -15.59
CA LYS A 126 6.26 11.13 -15.82
C LYS A 126 5.98 12.19 -16.89
N CYS A 127 6.31 13.44 -16.58
CA CYS A 127 6.14 14.62 -17.43
C CYS A 127 7.32 14.82 -18.40
#